data_AF-S0KJ87-F1
#
_entry.id   AF-S0KJ87-F1
#
_cell.length_a   1.000
_cell.length_b   1.000
_cell.length_c   1.000
_cell.angle_alpha   90.00
_cell.angle_beta   90.00
_cell.angle_gamma   90.00
#
_symmetry.space_group_name_H-M   'P 1'
#
loop_
_entity.id
_entity.type
_entity.pdbx_description
1 polymer ?
#
loop_
_entity_poly.entity_id
_entity_poly.type
_entity_poly.pdbx_seq_one_letter_code
_entity_poly.pdbx_strand_id
1 'polypeptide(L)'
;MRKNDSLKIYFGKVLIFIFDSMMVFFDCVAYISTLLVAVLESLSKFIRYSMCKQSTQQVTGLIKGSANYIYHTPDSKYYHKITQPIAWFATEAEAEKAGFRACKQ
;
A
#
# COMPACT_ATOMS: atom_id res chain seq x y z
N MET A 1 15.09 -20.37 -67.77
CA MET A 1 15.06 -20.60 -66.31
C MET A 1 15.54 -19.34 -65.61
N ARG A 2 14.74 -18.69 -64.73
CA ARG A 2 15.17 -17.76 -63.64
C ARG A 2 14.10 -16.81 -63.08
N LYS A 3 12.92 -16.66 -63.69
CA LYS A 3 11.89 -15.71 -63.18
C LYS A 3 11.30 -16.12 -61.82
N ASN A 4 11.17 -17.43 -61.56
CA ASN A 4 10.59 -17.95 -60.32
C ASN A 4 11.53 -17.82 -59.10
N ASP A 5 12.84 -17.74 -59.31
CA ASP A 5 13.82 -17.62 -58.23
C ASP A 5 13.86 -16.19 -57.68
N SER A 6 13.67 -15.20 -58.55
CA SER A 6 13.58 -13.79 -58.14
C SER A 6 12.32 -13.51 -57.31
N LEU A 7 11.19 -14.15 -57.64
CA LEU A 7 9.92 -13.96 -56.91
C LEU A 7 10.01 -14.53 -55.48
N LYS A 8 10.65 -15.69 -55.30
CA LYS A 8 10.89 -16.29 -53.97
C LYS A 8 11.78 -15.40 -53.09
N ILE A 9 12.80 -14.77 -53.69
CA ILE A 9 13.70 -13.84 -52.99
C ILE A 9 12.94 -12.58 -52.54
N TYR A 10 12.08 -12.02 -53.40
CA TYR A 10 11.25 -10.87 -53.03
C TYR A 10 10.24 -11.22 -51.93
N PHE A 11 9.59 -12.37 -52.02
CA PHE A 11 8.63 -12.81 -51.00
C PHE A 11 9.30 -13.02 -49.64
N GLY A 12 10.50 -13.63 -49.62
CA GLY A 12 11.29 -13.78 -48.40
C GLY A 12 11.72 -12.45 -47.79
N LYS A 13 12.13 -11.47 -48.61
CA LYS A 13 12.51 -10.13 -48.13
C LYS A 13 11.33 -9.35 -47.54
N VAL A 14 10.16 -9.41 -48.18
CA VAL A 14 8.94 -8.77 -47.66
C VAL A 14 8.52 -9.40 -46.33
N LEU A 15 8.62 -10.73 -46.23
CA LEU A 15 8.29 -11.45 -45.00
C LEU A 15 9.20 -11.03 -43.84
N ILE A 16 10.52 -10.94 -44.07
CA ILE A 16 11.48 -10.52 -43.04
C ILE A 16 11.21 -9.08 -42.59
N PHE A 17 10.91 -8.15 -43.51
CA PHE A 17 10.56 -6.77 -43.16
C PHE A 17 9.30 -6.66 -42.28
N ILE A 18 8.31 -7.53 -42.52
CA ILE A 18 7.10 -7.60 -41.70
C ILE A 18 7.43 -8.18 -40.31
N PHE A 19 8.24 -9.24 -40.25
CA PHE A 19 8.69 -9.81 -38.97
C PHE A 19 9.48 -8.81 -38.13
N ASP A 20 10.44 -8.09 -38.74
CA ASP A 20 11.23 -7.07 -38.05
C ASP A 20 10.35 -5.91 -37.55
N SER A 21 9.36 -5.48 -38.34
CA SER A 21 8.40 -4.44 -37.93
C SER A 21 7.48 -4.90 -36.79
N MET A 22 7.08 -6.17 -36.78
CA MET A 22 6.27 -6.74 -35.71
C MET A 22 7.06 -6.86 -34.40
N MET A 23 8.34 -7.23 -34.45
CA MET A 23 9.17 -7.36 -33.25
C MET A 23 9.34 -6.03 -32.51
N VAL A 24 9.51 -4.92 -33.24
CA VAL A 24 9.56 -3.58 -32.65
C VAL A 24 8.26 -3.22 -31.93
N PHE A 25 7.11 -3.68 -32.45
CA PHE A 25 5.82 -3.49 -31.79
C PHE A 25 5.72 -4.30 -30.49
N PHE A 26 6.18 -5.56 -30.50
CA PHE A 26 6.19 -6.40 -29.29
C PHE A 26 7.09 -5.84 -28.19
N ASP A 27 8.27 -5.31 -28.55
CA ASP A 27 9.18 -4.68 -27.59
C ASP A 27 8.53 -3.44 -26.95
N CYS A 28 7.79 -2.65 -27.75
CA CYS A 28 7.10 -1.46 -27.25
C CYS A 28 5.96 -1.82 -26.29
N VAL A 29 5.15 -2.84 -26.61
CA VAL A 29 4.06 -3.33 -25.75
C VAL A 29 4.61 -3.93 -24.45
N ALA A 30 5.70 -4.69 -24.51
CA ALA A 30 6.38 -5.23 -23.33
C ALA A 30 6.94 -4.09 -22.44
N TYR A 31 7.50 -3.05 -23.04
CA TYR A 31 8.00 -1.88 -22.31
C TYR A 31 6.87 -1.08 -21.63
N ILE A 32 5.77 -0.83 -22.33
CA ILE A 32 4.62 -0.10 -21.76
C ILE A 32 3.96 -0.89 -20.63
N SER A 33 3.79 -2.21 -20.80
CA SER A 33 3.17 -3.06 -19.78
C SER A 33 4.01 -3.15 -18.51
N THR A 34 5.34 -3.27 -18.61
CA THR A 34 6.24 -3.28 -17.45
C THR A 34 6.24 -1.95 -16.69
N LEU A 35 6.24 -0.81 -17.40
CA LEU A 35 6.07 0.51 -16.79
C LEU A 35 4.76 0.64 -16.01
N LEU A 36 3.65 0.16 -16.58
CA LEU A 36 2.34 0.19 -15.93
C LEU A 36 2.34 -0.61 -14.61
N VAL A 37 2.90 -1.82 -14.62
CA VAL A 37 3.00 -2.67 -13.42
C VAL A 37 3.83 -2.00 -12.32
N ALA A 38 4.97 -1.38 -12.68
CA ALA A 38 5.82 -0.69 -11.72
C ALA A 38 5.13 0.51 -11.02
N VAL A 39 4.30 1.25 -11.77
CA VAL A 39 3.50 2.36 -11.21
C VAL A 39 2.45 1.82 -10.24
N LEU A 40 1.73 0.75 -10.60
CA LEU A 40 0.72 0.13 -9.75
C LEU A 40 1.32 -0.41 -8.43
N GLU A 41 2.50 -1.06 -8.50
CA GLU A 41 3.19 -1.53 -7.30
C GLU A 41 3.60 -0.38 -6.37
N SER A 42 4.11 0.72 -6.95
CA SER A 42 4.50 1.92 -6.19
C SER A 42 3.32 2.54 -5.46
N LEU A 43 2.17 2.68 -6.12
CA LEU A 43 0.93 3.19 -5.51
C LEU A 43 0.44 2.25 -4.40
N SER A 44 0.50 0.93 -4.61
CA SER A 44 0.10 -0.04 -3.58
C SER A 44 0.99 0.02 -2.34
N LYS A 45 2.29 0.29 -2.50
CA LYS A 45 3.24 0.46 -1.38
C LYS A 45 2.98 1.79 -0.66
N PHE A 46 2.68 2.84 -1.40
CA PHE A 46 2.31 4.14 -0.84
C PHE A 46 1.02 4.07 0.00
N ILE A 47 -0.04 3.44 -0.52
CA ILE A 47 -1.30 3.25 0.23
C ILE A 47 -1.06 2.46 1.52
N ARG A 48 -0.27 1.38 1.46
CA ARG A 48 0.11 0.58 2.64
C ARG A 48 0.90 1.40 3.66
N TYR A 49 1.84 2.23 3.22
CA TYR A 49 2.60 3.12 4.09
C TYR A 49 1.70 4.16 4.78
N SER A 50 0.77 4.78 4.05
CA SER A 50 -0.14 5.79 4.59
C SER A 50 -1.10 5.23 5.65
N MET A 51 -1.62 4.00 5.48
CA MET A 51 -2.46 3.35 6.50
C MET A 51 -1.71 3.06 7.81
N CYS A 52 -0.43 2.69 7.72
CA CYS A 52 0.41 2.45 8.90
C CYS A 52 0.75 3.77 9.63
N LYS A 53 0.91 4.87 8.90
CA LYS A 53 1.26 6.17 9.47
C LYS A 53 0.11 6.86 10.22
N GLN A 54 -1.14 6.53 9.91
CA GLN A 54 -2.32 7.17 10.52
C GLN A 54 -2.59 6.71 11.97
N SER A 55 -2.00 5.59 12.44
CA SER A 55 -2.26 5.08 13.80
C SER A 55 -1.54 5.84 14.93
N THR A 56 -0.77 6.88 14.60
CA THR A 56 0.00 7.67 15.57
C THR A 56 -0.27 9.16 15.48
N GLN A 57 -1.38 9.57 14.85
CA GLN A 57 -1.81 10.96 14.98
C GLN A 57 -2.23 11.17 16.42
N GLN A 58 -1.33 11.79 17.19
CA GLN A 58 -1.43 12.05 18.62
C GLN A 58 -2.81 12.57 18.95
N VAL A 59 -3.60 11.65 19.45
CA VAL A 59 -4.86 11.97 20.05
C VAL A 59 -4.51 12.62 21.37
N THR A 60 -4.87 13.89 21.53
CA THR A 60 -4.92 14.60 22.82
C THR A 60 -5.98 13.92 23.69
N GLY A 61 -5.69 12.69 24.08
CA GLY A 61 -6.66 11.77 24.63
C GLY A 61 -7.11 12.21 26.00
N LEU A 62 -8.42 12.31 26.21
CA LEU A 62 -8.98 12.46 27.55
C LEU A 62 -8.91 11.14 28.33
N ILE A 63 -8.57 10.03 27.68
CA ILE A 63 -8.56 8.70 28.28
C ILE A 63 -7.12 8.26 28.51
N LYS A 64 -6.77 8.03 29.78
CA LYS A 64 -5.44 7.58 30.21
C LYS A 64 -5.39 6.06 30.26
N GLY A 65 -4.48 5.46 29.49
CA GLY A 65 -4.11 4.05 29.60
C GLY A 65 -2.99 3.84 30.62
N SER A 66 -3.25 3.01 31.63
CA SER A 66 -2.27 2.61 32.64
C SER A 66 -1.46 1.38 32.18
N ALA A 67 -0.29 1.16 32.80
CA ALA A 67 0.57 -0.01 32.58
C ALA A 67 -0.12 -1.36 32.79
N ASN A 68 -1.23 -1.37 33.55
CA ASN A 68 -2.02 -2.55 33.82
C ASN A 68 -3.06 -2.86 32.72
N TYR A 69 -2.96 -2.22 31.54
CA TYR A 69 -3.93 -2.33 30.45
C TYR A 69 -5.36 -1.91 30.86
N ILE A 70 -5.46 -0.95 31.78
CA ILE A 70 -6.73 -0.37 32.23
C ILE A 70 -6.81 1.06 31.70
N TYR A 71 -7.94 1.42 31.09
CA TYR A 71 -8.20 2.80 30.68
C TYR A 71 -9.10 3.51 31.70
N HIS A 72 -8.87 4.81 31.87
CA HIS A 72 -9.61 5.68 32.77
C HIS A 72 -10.21 6.85 32.00
N THR A 73 -11.51 7.02 32.12
CA THR A 73 -12.24 8.19 31.63
C THR A 73 -12.02 9.40 32.53
N PRO A 74 -12.16 10.64 32.02
CA PRO A 74 -12.02 11.86 32.81
C PRO A 74 -13.03 11.93 33.97
N ASP A 75 -14.18 11.26 33.84
CA ASP A 75 -15.22 11.21 34.87
C ASP A 75 -14.91 10.21 36.01
N SER A 76 -13.83 9.43 35.92
CA SER A 76 -13.48 8.43 36.93
C SER A 76 -12.69 9.02 38.11
N LYS A 77 -12.98 8.53 39.33
CA LYS A 77 -12.32 8.95 40.59
C LYS A 77 -10.78 8.80 40.59
N TYR A 78 -10.26 7.93 39.72
CA TYR A 78 -8.85 7.58 39.66
C TYR A 78 -8.09 8.29 38.52
N TYR A 79 -8.76 9.14 37.73
CA TYR A 79 -8.15 9.85 36.60
C TYR A 79 -6.92 10.70 36.96
N HIS A 80 -6.92 11.30 38.16
CA HIS A 80 -5.83 12.13 38.66
C HIS A 80 -4.75 11.38 39.46
N LYS A 81 -4.96 10.10 39.79
CA LYS A 81 -4.04 9.31 40.63
C LYS A 81 -3.01 8.52 39.82
N ILE A 82 -3.16 8.45 38.50
CA ILE A 82 -2.28 7.66 37.64
C ILE A 82 -0.98 8.43 37.42
N THR A 83 0.09 8.00 38.09
CA THR A 83 1.42 8.63 38.06
C THR A 83 2.21 8.30 36.78
N GLN A 84 1.83 7.26 36.02
CA GLN A 84 2.56 6.80 34.82
C GLN A 84 1.61 6.31 33.71
N PRO A 85 1.01 7.22 32.90
CA PRO A 85 0.23 6.82 31.73
C PRO A 85 1.15 6.36 30.59
N ILE A 86 0.85 5.19 30.00
CA ILE A 86 1.62 4.61 28.88
C ILE A 86 1.04 5.02 27.52
N ALA A 87 -0.27 5.26 27.47
CA ALA A 87 -0.97 5.63 26.24
C ALA A 87 -2.11 6.61 26.53
N TRP A 88 -2.43 7.44 25.55
CA TRP A 88 -3.53 8.40 25.58
C TRP A 88 -4.45 8.11 24.38
N PHE A 89 -5.76 8.00 24.63
CA PHE A 89 -6.78 7.69 23.62
C PHE A 89 -7.87 8.78 23.60
N ALA A 90 -8.47 9.10 22.43
CA ALA A 90 -9.63 10.03 22.39
C ALA A 90 -10.89 9.33 22.84
N THR A 91 -11.02 8.06 22.46
CA THR A 91 -12.27 7.33 22.58
C THR A 91 -12.05 6.00 23.27
N GLU A 92 -13.08 5.53 23.97
CA GLU A 92 -13.09 4.22 24.64
C GLU A 92 -12.93 3.09 23.61
N ALA A 93 -13.52 3.25 22.41
CA ALA A 93 -13.42 2.29 21.32
C ALA A 93 -11.97 2.09 20.82
N GLU A 94 -11.15 3.15 20.80
CA GLU A 94 -9.72 3.05 20.47
C GLU A 94 -8.94 2.32 21.57
N ALA A 95 -9.25 2.61 22.83
CA ALA A 95 -8.64 1.94 23.98
C ALA A 95 -8.97 0.44 24.00
N GLU A 96 -10.23 0.07 23.74
CA GLU A 96 -10.67 -1.32 23.66
C GLU A 96 -10.06 -2.07 22.48
N LYS A 97 -9.97 -1.42 21.31
CA LYS A 97 -9.28 -1.98 20.14
C LYS A 97 -7.77 -2.18 20.40
N ALA A 98 -7.17 -1.32 21.22
CA ALA A 98 -5.79 -1.45 21.68
C ALA A 98 -5.63 -2.52 22.80
N GLY A 99 -6.71 -3.19 23.21
CA GLY A 99 -6.69 -4.26 24.21
C GLY A 99 -6.76 -3.79 25.66
N PHE A 100 -7.05 -2.50 25.89
CA PHE A 100 -7.26 -1.97 27.24
C PHE A 100 -8.68 -2.28 27.71
N ARG A 101 -8.83 -2.57 29.00
CA ARG A 101 -10.12 -2.85 29.63
C ARG A 101 -10.61 -1.63 30.42
N ALA A 102 -11.92 -1.44 30.46
CA ALA A 102 -12.54 -0.40 31.29
C ALA A 102 -12.23 -0.67 32.78
N CYS A 103 -11.89 0.39 33.52
CA CYS A 103 -11.81 0.30 34.97
C CYS A 103 -13.21 0.00 35.54
N LYS A 104 -13.29 -0.95 36.49
CA LYS A 104 -14.51 -1.15 37.27
C LYS A 104 -14.71 0.08 38.17
N GLN A 105 -15.80 0.81 37.96
CA GLN A 105 -16.13 2.06 38.68
C GLN A 105 -16.20 1.86 40.19
#